data_AF-A0A7S1JLW8-F1
#
_entry.id   AF-A0A7S1JLW8-F1
#
_cell.length_a   1.000
_cell.length_b   1.000
_cell.length_c   1.000
_cell.angle_alpha   90.00
_cell.angle_beta   90.00
_cell.angle_gamma   90.00
#
_symmetry.space_group_name_H-M   'P 1'
#
loop_
_entity.id
_entity.type
_entity.pdbx_description
1 polymer ?
#
loop_
_entity_poly.entity_id
_entity_poly.type
_entity_poly.pdbx_seq_one_letter_code
_entity_poly.pdbx_strand_id
1 'polypeptide(L)'
;GRGRKVHTVWLGGDSREDGVNLTRRPFDGWASADFPSIKTINLPIEVPSSWPPDAAAQVIHDGVTSLINGVRGLARFHVHLRERNWAPLPMGSRLRNALEQLFRSSMTIGRFTIDRADQQWGIALTGSRRS
;
A
#
# COMPACT_ATOMS: atom_id res chain seq x y z
N GLY A 1 0.65 24.27 -9.00
CA GLY A 1 2.03 24.66 -9.43
C GLY A 1 2.52 23.84 -10.62
N ARG A 2 3.43 24.41 -11.44
CA ARG A 2 4.02 23.79 -12.67
C ARG A 2 4.42 22.32 -12.48
N GLY A 3 3.69 21.41 -13.13
CA GLY A 3 4.18 20.22 -13.86
C GLY A 3 5.29 19.31 -13.30
N ARG A 4 5.66 19.36 -12.02
CA ARG A 4 6.72 18.50 -11.46
C ARG A 4 6.28 17.03 -11.59
N LYS A 5 7.14 16.21 -12.18
CA LYS A 5 6.99 14.75 -12.24
C LYS A 5 7.99 14.14 -11.26
N VAL A 6 7.51 13.32 -10.35
CA VAL A 6 8.34 12.52 -9.45
C VAL A 6 8.29 11.08 -9.95
N HIS A 7 9.47 10.49 -10.14
CA HIS A 7 9.53 9.12 -10.65
C HIS A 7 9.12 8.12 -9.56
N THR A 8 9.71 8.22 -8.38
CA THR A 8 9.44 7.32 -7.27
C THR A 8 9.33 8.11 -5.97
N VAL A 9 8.30 7.82 -5.19
CA VAL A 9 8.16 8.26 -3.80
C VAL A 9 8.31 7.05 -2.88
N TRP A 10 9.06 7.23 -1.80
CA TRP A 10 9.14 6.29 -0.68
C TRP A 10 8.49 6.94 0.53
N LEU A 11 7.55 6.25 1.16
CA LEU A 11 6.90 6.72 2.37
C LEU A 11 7.49 5.99 3.59
N GLY A 12 8.06 6.74 4.51
CA GLY A 12 9.02 6.21 5.48
C GLY A 12 10.43 6.64 5.09
N GLY A 13 11.35 6.70 6.06
CA GLY A 13 12.72 7.21 5.90
C GLY A 13 13.55 6.55 4.80
N ASP A 14 14.83 6.91 4.74
CA ASP A 14 15.76 6.45 3.68
C ASP A 14 15.98 4.92 3.66
N SER A 15 15.47 4.19 4.67
CA SER A 15 15.56 2.74 4.78
C SER A 15 14.19 2.04 4.65
N ARG A 16 14.20 0.77 4.20
CA ARG A 16 13.01 -0.12 4.21
C ARG A 16 12.48 -0.43 5.62
N GLU A 17 13.14 0.10 6.65
CA GLU A 17 12.89 -0.14 8.08
C GLU A 17 12.20 1.06 8.75
N ASP A 18 11.89 2.12 8.00
CA ASP A 18 11.31 3.36 8.55
C ASP A 18 9.87 3.61 8.08
N GLY A 19 9.09 2.57 7.80
CA GLY A 19 7.73 2.77 7.31
C GLY A 19 6.71 3.25 8.35
N VAL A 20 5.49 3.40 7.87
CA VAL A 20 4.48 4.23 8.53
C VAL A 20 3.46 3.36 9.22
N ASN A 21 3.18 3.65 10.49
CA ASN A 21 2.12 2.96 11.21
C ASN A 21 0.75 3.24 10.56
N LEU A 22 -0.05 2.20 10.36
CA LEU A 22 -1.38 2.29 9.73
C LEU A 22 -2.30 3.32 10.43
N THR A 23 -2.13 3.51 11.74
CA THR A 23 -2.89 4.51 12.53
C THR A 23 -2.60 5.95 12.11
N ARG A 24 -1.46 6.22 11.46
CA ARG A 24 -1.08 7.53 10.94
C ARG A 24 -1.61 7.81 9.54
N ARG A 25 -2.54 6.98 9.05
CA ARG A 25 -3.28 7.17 7.78
C ARG A 25 -2.34 7.40 6.58
N PRO A 26 -1.47 6.42 6.24
CA PRO A 26 -0.46 6.55 5.17
C PRO A 26 -1.05 6.76 3.76
N PHE A 27 -2.36 6.57 3.60
CA PHE A 27 -3.08 6.72 2.33
C PHE A 27 -3.78 8.08 2.18
N ASP A 28 -3.66 8.98 3.16
CA ASP A 28 -4.32 10.28 3.10
C ASP A 28 -3.49 11.30 2.31
N GLY A 29 -4.17 12.28 1.69
CA GLY A 29 -3.55 13.45 1.06
C GLY A 29 -3.08 13.28 -0.39
N TRP A 30 -2.86 12.06 -0.87
CA TRP A 30 -2.32 11.80 -2.22
C TRP A 30 -3.14 12.37 -3.39
N ALA A 31 -4.43 12.65 -3.18
CA ALA A 31 -5.33 13.24 -4.17
C ALA A 31 -5.19 14.78 -4.28
N SER A 32 -4.34 15.43 -3.48
CA SER A 32 -4.19 16.89 -3.51
C SER A 32 -3.72 17.38 -4.89
N ALA A 33 -4.40 18.39 -5.43
CA ALA A 33 -4.05 19.01 -6.71
C ALA A 33 -2.66 19.66 -6.72
N ASP A 34 -2.12 19.96 -5.53
CA ASP A 34 -0.78 20.53 -5.37
C ASP A 34 0.33 19.47 -5.47
N PHE A 35 0.00 18.17 -5.36
CA PHE A 35 1.00 17.13 -5.49
C PHE A 35 1.51 16.99 -6.95
N PRO A 36 2.81 16.71 -7.11
CA PRO A 36 3.37 16.42 -8.42
C PRO A 36 2.72 15.18 -9.02
N SER A 37 2.87 14.99 -10.32
CA SER A 37 2.52 13.70 -10.90
C SER A 37 3.54 12.67 -10.44
N ILE A 38 3.08 11.57 -9.84
CA ILE A 38 3.94 10.53 -9.27
C ILE A 38 3.76 9.24 -10.08
N LYS A 39 4.86 8.69 -10.60
CA LYS A 39 4.80 7.46 -11.40
C LYS A 39 4.75 6.19 -10.54
N THR A 40 5.57 6.15 -9.48
CA THR A 40 5.72 4.99 -8.60
C THR A 40 5.66 5.40 -7.13
N ILE A 41 4.96 4.63 -6.29
CA ILE A 41 4.98 4.81 -4.83
C ILE A 41 5.37 3.50 -4.14
N ASN A 42 6.25 3.58 -3.15
CA ASN A 42 6.56 2.50 -2.21
C ASN A 42 6.11 2.89 -0.81
N LEU A 43 5.26 2.07 -0.18
CA LEU A 43 4.70 2.29 1.14
C LEU A 43 4.98 1.07 2.04
N PRO A 44 6.08 1.04 2.79
CA PRO A 44 6.19 0.20 3.98
C PRO A 44 5.19 0.67 5.04
N ILE A 45 4.29 -0.23 5.44
CA ILE A 45 3.24 0.02 6.43
C ILE A 45 3.36 -1.00 7.56
N GLU A 46 3.43 -0.46 8.78
CA GLU A 46 3.32 -1.24 10.00
C GLU A 46 1.86 -1.36 10.42
N VAL A 47 1.36 -2.59 10.54
CA VAL A 47 0.02 -2.88 11.05
C VAL A 47 0.13 -3.22 12.54
N PRO A 48 -0.50 -2.43 13.44
CA PRO A 48 -0.49 -2.74 14.87
C PRO A 48 -1.13 -4.10 15.15
N SER A 49 -0.48 -4.92 15.97
CA SER A 49 -0.99 -6.25 16.35
C SER A 49 -2.33 -6.20 17.10
N SER A 50 -2.65 -5.07 17.74
CA SER A 50 -3.91 -4.84 18.44
C SER A 50 -5.07 -4.46 17.51
N TRP A 51 -4.82 -4.20 16.22
CA TRP A 51 -5.89 -3.84 15.30
C TRP A 51 -6.72 -5.07 14.90
N PRO A 52 -8.06 -4.96 14.84
CA PRO A 52 -8.89 -6.03 14.31
C PRO A 52 -8.46 -6.37 12.87
N PRO A 53 -8.14 -7.64 12.57
CA PRO A 53 -7.58 -8.03 11.27
C PRO A 53 -8.44 -7.61 10.06
N ASP A 54 -9.76 -7.80 10.15
CA ASP A 54 -10.67 -7.47 9.05
C ASP A 54 -10.79 -5.95 8.84
N ALA A 55 -10.80 -5.18 9.94
CA ALA A 55 -10.79 -3.72 9.87
C ALA A 55 -9.48 -3.18 9.27
N ALA A 56 -8.34 -3.75 9.65
CA ALA A 56 -7.05 -3.40 9.06
C ALA A 56 -7.02 -3.72 7.56
N ALA A 57 -7.49 -4.90 7.17
CA ALA A 57 -7.56 -5.32 5.77
C ALA A 57 -8.46 -4.38 4.95
N GLN A 58 -9.62 -3.99 5.49
CA GLN A 58 -10.53 -3.05 4.84
C GLN A 58 -9.89 -1.66 4.68
N VAL A 59 -9.23 -1.13 5.72
CA VAL A 59 -8.52 0.16 5.64
C VAL A 59 -7.41 0.12 4.58
N ILE A 60 -6.68 -0.99 4.47
CA ILE A 60 -5.64 -1.18 3.44
C ILE A 60 -6.29 -1.23 2.05
N HIS A 61 -7.41 -1.95 1.89
CA HIS A 61 -8.16 -2.01 0.64
C HIS A 61 -8.66 -0.64 0.18
N ASP A 62 -9.28 0.12 1.08
CA ASP A 62 -9.81 1.44 0.79
C ASP A 62 -8.67 2.42 0.50
N GLY A 63 -7.56 2.32 1.24
CA GLY A 63 -6.35 3.10 1.03
C GLY A 63 -5.71 2.86 -0.35
N VAL A 64 -5.57 1.60 -0.76
CA VAL A 64 -5.10 1.24 -2.10
C VAL A 64 -6.04 1.77 -3.19
N THR A 65 -7.35 1.66 -2.98
CA THR A 65 -8.35 2.20 -3.91
C THR A 65 -8.24 3.72 -4.02
N SER A 66 -8.04 4.41 -2.89
CA SER A 66 -7.80 5.85 -2.84
C SER A 66 -6.53 6.25 -3.59
N LEU A 67 -5.41 5.52 -3.42
CA LEU A 67 -4.17 5.77 -4.16
C LEU A 67 -4.38 5.68 -5.67
N ILE A 68 -5.05 4.62 -6.14
CA ILE A 68 -5.32 4.37 -7.55
C ILE A 68 -6.12 5.52 -8.19
N ASN A 69 -7.10 6.03 -7.45
CA ASN A 69 -8.02 7.06 -7.97
C ASN A 69 -7.49 8.49 -7.75
N GLY A 70 -6.66 8.71 -6.73
CA GLY A 70 -6.20 10.03 -6.32
C GLY A 70 -4.84 10.44 -6.91
N VAL A 71 -3.91 9.49 -7.05
CA VAL A 71 -2.54 9.84 -7.44
C VAL A 71 -2.45 10.10 -8.94
N ARG A 72 -2.18 11.36 -9.29
CA ARG A 72 -2.01 11.76 -10.69
C ARG A 72 -0.77 11.12 -11.32
N GLY A 73 -0.98 10.37 -12.41
CA GLY A 73 0.09 9.77 -13.22
C GLY A 73 0.70 8.51 -12.62
N LEU A 74 0.04 7.93 -11.60
CA LEU A 74 0.42 6.65 -11.04
C LEU A 74 0.43 5.59 -12.15
N ALA A 75 1.53 4.85 -12.20
CA ALA A 75 1.70 3.69 -13.05
C ALA A 75 1.96 2.43 -12.23
N ARG A 76 2.55 2.56 -11.04
CA ARG A 76 2.86 1.45 -10.15
C ARG A 76 2.81 1.84 -8.68
N PHE A 77 2.41 0.92 -7.80
CA PHE A 77 2.63 1.05 -6.36
C PHE A 77 3.08 -0.27 -5.75
N HIS A 78 3.78 -0.18 -4.63
CA HIS A 78 4.14 -1.29 -3.76
C HIS A 78 3.75 -0.95 -2.32
N VAL A 79 2.84 -1.71 -1.74
CA VAL A 79 2.50 -1.63 -0.31
C VAL A 79 3.09 -2.84 0.38
N HIS A 80 4.03 -2.63 1.29
CA HIS A 80 4.66 -3.69 2.07
C HIS A 80 4.12 -3.66 3.49
N LEU A 81 3.39 -4.71 3.87
CA LEU A 81 2.74 -4.83 5.16
C LEU A 81 3.60 -5.67 6.09
N ARG A 82 3.88 -5.13 7.28
CA ARG A 82 4.57 -5.81 8.38
C ARG A 82 3.81 -5.65 9.69
N GLU A 83 4.18 -6.45 10.69
CA GLU A 83 3.71 -6.23 12.05
C GLU A 83 4.55 -5.14 12.75
N ARG A 84 4.14 -4.79 13.98
CA ARG A 84 4.87 -3.87 14.87
C ARG A 84 6.36 -4.18 14.93
N ASN A 85 7.19 -3.14 14.96
CA ASN A 85 8.65 -3.22 15.05
C ASN A 85 9.26 -3.98 13.87
N TRP A 86 8.67 -3.90 12.69
CA TRP A 86 9.17 -4.52 11.45
C TRP A 86 9.23 -6.04 11.46
N ALA A 87 8.54 -6.68 12.43
CA ALA A 87 8.44 -8.13 12.50
C ALA A 87 7.66 -8.68 11.29
N PRO A 88 8.03 -9.87 10.78
CA PRO A 88 7.26 -10.53 9.72
C PRO A 88 5.83 -10.79 10.18
N LEU A 89 4.85 -10.56 9.32
CA LEU A 89 3.47 -11.00 9.57
C LEU A 89 3.45 -12.54 9.61
N PRO A 90 2.93 -13.16 10.70
CA PRO A 90 2.87 -14.61 10.78
C PRO A 90 2.10 -15.22 9.61
N MET A 91 2.66 -16.31 9.05
CA MET A 91 1.98 -17.12 8.05
C MET A 91 0.66 -17.64 8.62
N GLY A 92 -0.41 -17.57 7.83
CA GLY A 92 -1.76 -17.94 8.27
C GLY A 92 -2.41 -17.00 9.29
N SER A 93 -1.82 -15.84 9.57
CA SER A 93 -2.46 -14.82 10.41
C SER A 93 -3.83 -14.42 9.86
N ARG A 94 -4.75 -14.04 10.75
CA ARG A 94 -6.08 -13.59 10.35
C ARG A 94 -6.04 -12.40 9.38
N LEU A 95 -5.06 -11.51 9.55
CA LEU A 95 -4.87 -10.38 8.64
C LEU A 95 -4.51 -10.85 7.23
N ARG A 96 -3.61 -11.84 7.12
CA ARG A 96 -3.27 -12.46 5.84
C ARG A 96 -4.50 -13.08 5.20
N ASN A 97 -5.33 -13.79 5.95
CA ASN A 97 -6.54 -14.39 5.40
C ASN A 97 -7.56 -13.32 4.95
N ALA A 98 -7.74 -12.25 5.73
CA ALA A 98 -8.61 -11.14 5.37
C ALA A 98 -8.13 -10.42 4.09
N LEU A 99 -6.83 -10.15 3.98
CA LEU A 99 -6.23 -9.56 2.78
C LEU A 99 -6.33 -10.49 1.56
N GLU A 100 -6.28 -11.81 1.76
CA GLU A 100 -6.46 -12.78 0.68
C GLU A 100 -7.89 -12.78 0.14
N GLN A 101 -8.87 -12.62 1.03
CA GLN A 101 -10.28 -12.53 0.64
C GLN A 101 -10.56 -11.25 -0.15
N LEU A 102 -9.98 -10.12 0.27
CA LEU A 102 -10.14 -8.82 -0.39
C LEU A 102 -9.32 -8.72 -1.68
N PHE A 103 -8.05 -9.12 -1.65
CA PHE A 103 -7.13 -9.12 -2.79
C PHE A 103 -6.88 -10.55 -3.26
N ARG A 104 -7.91 -11.17 -3.84
CA ARG A 104 -7.75 -12.46 -4.53
C ARG A 104 -6.59 -12.36 -5.52
N SER A 105 -5.88 -13.48 -5.74
CA SER A 105 -4.53 -13.59 -6.31
C SER A 105 -4.17 -12.62 -7.44
N SER A 106 -5.14 -12.23 -8.28
CA SER A 106 -5.06 -11.02 -9.08
C SER A 106 -6.42 -10.33 -9.11
N MET A 107 -6.48 -9.09 -8.61
CA MET A 107 -7.70 -8.27 -8.60
C MET A 107 -7.51 -7.06 -9.51
N THR A 108 -8.57 -6.67 -10.22
CA THR A 108 -8.56 -5.41 -10.98
C THR A 108 -9.34 -4.34 -10.22
N ILE A 109 -8.71 -3.19 -9.99
CA ILE A 109 -9.38 -1.97 -9.50
C ILE A 109 -9.15 -0.87 -10.54
N GLY A 110 -10.23 -0.48 -11.23
CA GLY A 110 -10.16 0.47 -12.34
C GLY A 110 -9.19 -0.02 -13.44
N ARG A 111 -8.14 0.77 -13.70
CA ARG A 111 -7.10 0.43 -14.68
C ARG A 111 -5.91 -0.31 -14.09
N PHE A 112 -5.93 -0.70 -12.83
CA PHE A 112 -4.82 -1.39 -12.19
C PHE A 112 -5.12 -2.86 -11.99
N THR A 113 -4.13 -3.69 -12.28
CA THR A 113 -4.04 -5.06 -11.76
C THR A 113 -3.29 -5.00 -10.45
N ILE A 114 -3.80 -5.68 -9.43
CA ILE A 114 -3.22 -5.77 -8.08
C ILE A 114 -2.86 -7.22 -7.83
N ASP A 115 -1.58 -7.46 -7.66
CA ASP A 115 -1.02 -8.76 -7.33
C ASP A 115 -0.61 -8.76 -5.86
N ARG A 116 -1.08 -9.76 -5.13
CA ARG A 116 -0.66 -10.01 -3.75
C ARG A 116 0.42 -11.08 -3.76
N ALA A 117 1.52 -10.79 -3.08
CA ALA A 117 2.59 -11.75 -2.86
C ALA A 117 2.91 -11.86 -1.37
N ASP A 118 3.01 -13.10 -0.91
CA ASP A 118 3.55 -13.39 0.41
C ASP A 118 5.08 -13.42 0.33
N GLN A 119 5.72 -12.66 1.22
CA GLN A 119 7.16 -12.50 1.26
C GLN A 119 7.71 -12.97 2.61
N GLN A 120 9.00 -13.27 2.67
CA GLN A 120 9.67 -13.69 3.91
C GLN A 120 9.46 -12.69 5.07
N TRP A 121 9.27 -11.41 4.75
CA TRP A 121 9.16 -10.33 5.72
C TRP A 121 7.74 -9.76 5.88
N GLY A 122 6.70 -10.39 5.28
CA GLY A 122 5.32 -9.91 5.37
C GLY A 122 4.51 -10.10 4.09
N ILE A 123 3.61 -9.18 3.79
CA ILE A 123 2.74 -9.23 2.59
C ILE A 123 3.07 -8.03 1.70
N ALA A 124 3.19 -8.26 0.40
CA ALA A 124 3.33 -7.20 -0.60
C ALA A 124 2.07 -7.13 -1.47
N LEU A 125 1.53 -5.93 -1.65
CA LEU A 125 0.52 -5.61 -2.66
C LEU A 125 1.19 -4.77 -3.74
N THR A 126 1.21 -5.28 -4.96
CA THR A 126 1.78 -4.57 -6.12
C THR A 126 0.68 -4.25 -7.10
N GLY A 127 0.44 -2.95 -7.30
CA GLY A 127 -0.47 -2.49 -8.35
C GLY A 127 0.30 -2.05 -9.59
N SER A 128 -0.10 -2.51 -10.77
CA SER A 128 0.42 -2.03 -12.05
C SER A 128 -0.72 -1.56 -12.95
N ARG A 129 -0.55 -0.36 -13.52
CA ARG A 129 -1.53 0.19 -14.46
C ARG A 129 -1.46 -0.59 -15.78
N ARG A 130 -2.62 -1.06 -16.23
CA ARG A 130 -2.81 -1.69 -17.53
C ARG A 130 -2.63 -0.64 -18.62
N SER A 131 -1.89 -1.00 -19.66
CA SER A 131 -1.69 -0.22 -20.89
C SER A 131 -2.96 -0.14 -21.70
#